data_AF-A0A8S9YI74-F1
#
_entry.id   AF-A0A8S9YI74-F1
#
_cell.length_a   1.000
_cell.length_b   1.000
_cell.length_c   1.000
_cell.angle_alpha   90.00
_cell.angle_beta   90.00
_cell.angle_gamma   90.00
#
_symmetry.space_group_name_H-M   'P 1'
#
loop_
_entity.id
_entity.type
_entity.pdbx_description
1 polymer ?
#
loop_
_entity_poly.entity_id
_entity_poly.type
_entity_poly.pdbx_seq_one_letter_code
_entity_poly.pdbx_strand_id
1 'polypeptide(L)'
;MPELLQCYNTGCGQKYDPELNNADSCQYHSGEPIFHDAKKKWSCCQKYSTSFSEFLSIRGCTKGRHSNVRRAEPEKPKVCENNSLPTASPPPVSTPVPPPVTASQPRPSATEPVLKLNVEITPSLKSMLDKMSVEKNTSDTGGNAANKDGEAALISPGTSCKNSGCKAVSAWRCIML
;
A
#
# COMPACT_ATOMS: atom_id res chain seq x y z
N MET A 1 41.38 -12.33 9.97
CA MET A 1 39.99 -12.69 9.61
C MET A 1 39.75 -12.11 8.23
N PRO A 2 39.17 -12.84 7.26
CA PRO A 2 38.94 -12.30 5.92
C PRO A 2 37.96 -11.13 5.98
N GLU A 3 38.24 -10.07 5.22
CA GLU A 3 37.37 -8.90 5.14
C GLU A 3 36.21 -9.19 4.17
N LEU A 4 35.05 -9.52 4.73
CA LEU A 4 33.86 -9.83 3.94
C LEU A 4 33.18 -8.55 3.42
N LEU A 5 33.26 -8.34 2.12
CA LEU A 5 32.65 -7.22 1.42
C LEU A 5 31.16 -7.45 1.18
N GLN A 6 30.36 -6.38 1.27
CA GLN A 6 28.94 -6.40 0.94
C GLN A 6 28.74 -6.35 -0.58
N CYS A 7 27.93 -7.26 -1.14
CA CYS A 7 27.51 -7.21 -2.54
C CYS A 7 26.34 -6.24 -2.72
N TYR A 8 26.44 -5.35 -3.72
CA TYR A 8 25.41 -4.40 -4.13
C TYR A 8 24.73 -4.75 -5.45
N ASN A 9 24.96 -5.95 -5.99
CA ASN A 9 24.20 -6.43 -7.14
C ASN A 9 22.72 -6.63 -6.75
N THR A 10 21.82 -6.14 -7.61
CA THR A 10 20.36 -6.17 -7.49
C THR A 10 19.83 -7.59 -7.28
N GLY A 11 19.24 -7.85 -6.11
CA GLY A 11 18.72 -9.17 -5.73
C GLY A 11 19.74 -10.15 -5.13
N CYS A 12 21.01 -9.74 -4.95
CA CYS A 12 22.01 -10.55 -4.24
C CYS A 12 22.09 -10.18 -2.75
N GLY A 13 22.61 -8.99 -2.41
CA GLY A 13 22.68 -8.51 -1.02
C GLY A 13 23.52 -9.35 -0.05
N GLN A 14 24.32 -10.30 -0.53
CA GLN A 14 25.15 -11.17 0.33
C GLN A 14 26.52 -10.56 0.62
N LYS A 15 27.11 -10.92 1.76
CA LYS A 15 28.53 -10.70 2.03
C LYS A 15 29.36 -11.78 1.34
N TYR A 16 30.49 -11.40 0.76
CA TYR A 16 31.36 -12.29 0.01
C TYR A 16 32.84 -12.01 0.31
N ASP A 17 33.68 -13.02 0.11
CA ASP A 17 35.13 -12.89 0.17
C ASP A 17 35.65 -12.45 -1.21
N PRO A 18 36.40 -11.33 -1.34
CA PRO A 18 36.95 -10.89 -2.62
C PRO A 18 37.90 -11.90 -3.26
N GLU A 19 38.63 -12.71 -2.47
CA GLU A 19 39.58 -13.71 -2.99
C GLU A 19 38.87 -14.93 -3.61
N LEU A 20 37.67 -15.26 -3.13
CA LEU A 20 36.84 -16.37 -3.61
C LEU A 20 35.75 -15.94 -4.62
N ASN A 21 35.86 -14.74 -5.18
CA ASN A 21 34.87 -14.14 -6.06
C ASN A 21 34.95 -14.65 -7.52
N ASN A 22 34.41 -15.85 -7.75
CA ASN A 22 34.31 -16.48 -9.07
C ASN A 22 33.21 -15.88 -9.96
N ALA A 23 33.26 -16.18 -11.25
CA ALA A 23 32.29 -15.69 -12.25
C ALA A 23 30.86 -16.23 -12.06
N ASP A 24 30.65 -17.28 -11.26
CA ASP A 24 29.34 -17.87 -10.97
C ASP A 24 28.86 -17.66 -9.52
N SER A 25 29.65 -16.98 -8.68
CA SER A 25 29.35 -16.85 -7.23
C SER A 25 28.11 -15.99 -6.95
N CYS A 26 27.88 -14.93 -7.73
CA CYS A 26 26.78 -14.00 -7.51
C CYS A 26 25.58 -14.30 -8.43
N GLN A 27 24.40 -14.50 -7.85
CA GLN A 27 23.13 -14.53 -8.58
C GLN A 27 22.40 -13.19 -8.39
N TYR A 28 22.11 -12.49 -9.48
CA TYR A 28 21.50 -11.16 -9.46
C TYR A 28 20.64 -10.89 -10.71
N HIS A 29 19.88 -9.80 -10.69
CA HIS A 29 19.13 -9.29 -11.84
C HIS A 29 19.96 -8.23 -12.54
N SER A 30 20.33 -8.44 -13.80
CA SER A 30 21.13 -7.47 -14.56
C SER A 30 20.34 -6.20 -14.88
N GLY A 31 19.04 -6.34 -15.15
CA GLY A 31 18.13 -5.28 -15.58
C GLY A 31 17.36 -4.59 -14.45
N GLU A 32 16.55 -3.61 -14.86
CA GLU A 32 15.76 -2.71 -14.03
C GLU A 32 14.38 -3.29 -13.62
N PRO A 33 13.79 -2.80 -12.51
CA PRO A 33 12.44 -3.17 -12.07
C PRO A 33 11.36 -2.51 -12.94
N ILE A 34 10.34 -3.28 -13.35
CA ILE A 34 9.20 -2.83 -14.16
C ILE A 34 7.89 -3.11 -13.41
N PHE A 35 6.99 -2.12 -13.42
CA PHE A 35 5.71 -2.15 -12.72
C PHE A 35 4.55 -1.79 -13.67
N HIS A 36 3.74 -2.78 -14.07
CA HIS A 36 2.55 -2.60 -14.93
C HIS A 36 1.44 -3.57 -14.50
N ASP A 37 0.16 -3.20 -14.68
CA ASP A 37 -1.01 -4.06 -14.42
C ASP A 37 -1.03 -4.72 -13.03
N ALA A 38 -0.63 -3.96 -12.00
CA ALA A 38 -0.37 -4.42 -10.63
C ALA A 38 0.66 -5.58 -10.50
N LYS A 39 1.34 -5.96 -11.58
CA LYS A 39 2.43 -6.94 -11.62
C LYS A 39 3.79 -6.22 -11.54
N LYS A 40 4.73 -6.88 -10.86
CA LYS A 40 6.10 -6.42 -10.61
C LYS A 40 7.04 -7.46 -11.23
N LYS A 41 7.96 -7.04 -12.10
CA LYS A 41 8.93 -7.92 -12.79
C LYS A 41 10.29 -7.24 -12.93
N TRP A 42 11.32 -8.02 -13.24
CA TRP A 42 12.62 -7.49 -13.65
C TRP A 42 12.73 -7.54 -15.18
N SER A 43 13.25 -6.52 -15.83
CA SER A 43 13.40 -6.50 -17.30
C SER A 43 14.24 -7.66 -17.85
N CYS A 44 15.18 -8.18 -17.06
CA CYS A 44 16.05 -9.30 -17.43
C CYS A 44 15.41 -10.70 -17.32
N CYS A 45 14.16 -10.85 -16.82
CA CYS A 45 13.46 -12.15 -16.84
C CYS A 45 11.93 -12.01 -16.81
N GLN A 46 11.19 -12.93 -17.44
CA GLN A 46 9.72 -12.89 -17.47
C GLN A 46 9.04 -13.30 -16.13
N LYS A 47 9.78 -13.41 -15.02
CA LYS A 47 9.20 -13.70 -13.70
C LYS A 47 8.44 -12.46 -13.20
N TYR A 48 7.14 -12.64 -12.94
CA TYR A 48 6.27 -11.60 -12.38
C TYR A 48 5.77 -12.01 -11.00
N SER A 49 5.48 -11.01 -10.16
CA SER A 49 4.81 -11.16 -8.87
C SER A 49 3.75 -10.08 -8.70
N THR A 50 2.70 -10.36 -7.93
CA THR A 50 1.70 -9.35 -7.52
C THR A 50 2.02 -8.71 -6.17
N SER A 51 2.91 -9.31 -5.36
CA SER A 51 3.29 -8.83 -4.03
C SER A 51 4.69 -8.18 -4.04
N PHE A 52 4.88 -7.11 -3.26
CA PHE A 52 6.19 -6.46 -3.18
C PHE A 52 7.24 -7.33 -2.47
N SER A 53 6.84 -8.06 -1.42
CA SER A 53 7.74 -8.95 -0.67
C SER A 53 8.22 -10.14 -1.50
N GLU A 54 7.35 -10.68 -2.35
CA GLU A 54 7.70 -11.74 -3.30
C GLU A 54 8.59 -11.18 -4.41
N PHE A 55 8.28 -10.01 -4.97
CA PHE A 55 9.14 -9.33 -5.96
C PHE A 55 10.59 -9.15 -5.47
N LEU A 56 10.80 -8.76 -4.21
CA LEU A 56 12.12 -8.64 -3.59
C LEU A 56 12.82 -9.99 -3.35
N SER A 57 12.08 -11.10 -3.21
CA SER A 57 12.64 -12.44 -3.01
C SER A 57 12.86 -13.22 -4.31
N ILE A 58 12.45 -12.68 -5.48
CA ILE A 58 12.74 -13.28 -6.80
C ILE A 58 14.27 -13.41 -6.96
N ARG A 59 14.76 -14.66 -6.93
CA ARG A 59 16.16 -14.97 -7.18
C ARG A 59 16.63 -14.41 -8.53
N GLY A 60 17.83 -13.81 -8.51
CA GLY A 60 18.52 -13.31 -9.69
C GLY A 60 18.56 -14.31 -10.84
N CYS A 61 18.30 -13.84 -12.06
CA CYS A 61 18.36 -14.67 -13.27
C CYS A 61 19.76 -14.80 -13.87
N THR A 62 20.66 -13.88 -13.55
CA THR A 62 22.01 -13.79 -14.12
C THR A 62 23.05 -14.23 -13.10
N LYS A 63 24.05 -15.00 -13.54
CA LYS A 63 25.24 -15.30 -12.74
C LYS A 63 26.39 -14.36 -13.12
N GLY A 64 27.22 -14.01 -12.14
CA GLY A 64 28.39 -13.16 -12.34
C GLY A 64 29.26 -13.08 -11.08
N ARG A 65 30.22 -12.15 -11.09
CA ARG A 65 31.01 -11.81 -9.90
C ARG A 65 30.21 -10.88 -8.98
N HIS A 66 30.45 -10.96 -7.67
CA HIS A 66 29.94 -9.98 -6.72
C HIS A 66 30.64 -8.64 -6.92
N SER A 67 29.91 -7.54 -6.69
CA SER A 67 30.44 -6.17 -6.74
C SER A 67 30.18 -5.44 -5.42
N ASN A 68 31.22 -4.80 -4.89
CA ASN A 68 31.13 -3.89 -3.74
C ASN A 68 30.74 -2.46 -4.14
N VAL A 69 30.73 -2.13 -5.45
CA VAL A 69 30.31 -0.82 -5.93
C VAL A 69 28.78 -0.80 -6.08
N ARG A 70 28.13 0.09 -5.34
CA ARG A 70 26.72 0.43 -5.57
C ARG A 70 26.62 1.08 -6.96
N ARG A 71 25.91 0.46 -7.90
CA ARG A 71 25.56 1.11 -9.18
C ARG A 71 24.82 2.42 -8.86
N ALA A 72 25.27 3.53 -9.47
CA ALA A 72 24.58 4.80 -9.35
C ALA A 72 23.14 4.66 -9.86
N GLU A 73 22.21 5.34 -9.21
CA GLU A 73 20.83 5.43 -9.68
C GLU A 73 20.86 6.12 -11.06
N PRO A 74 20.26 5.54 -12.12
CA PRO A 74 20.15 6.23 -13.40
C PRO A 74 19.33 7.50 -13.18
N GLU A 75 19.92 8.66 -13.50
CA GLU A 75 19.21 9.94 -13.39
C GLU A 75 17.91 9.85 -14.18
N LYS A 76 16.78 10.15 -13.52
CA LYS A 76 15.45 10.03 -14.12
C LYS A 76 15.44 10.72 -15.49
N PRO A 77 15.16 9.98 -16.59
CA PRO A 77 15.02 10.59 -17.90
C PRO A 77 13.98 11.70 -17.83
N LYS A 78 14.41 12.92 -18.16
CA LYS A 78 13.48 14.02 -18.44
C LYS A 78 12.69 13.58 -19.67
N VAL A 79 11.40 13.32 -19.51
CA VAL A 79 10.54 12.93 -20.63
C VAL A 79 10.55 14.06 -21.66
N CYS A 80 11.24 13.84 -22.77
CA CYS A 80 11.09 14.60 -23.99
C CYS A 80 10.27 13.74 -24.97
N GLU A 81 9.15 14.30 -25.39
CA GLU A 81 8.11 13.60 -26.13
C GLU A 81 8.45 13.64 -27.63
N ASN A 82 8.86 12.52 -28.22
CA ASN A 82 8.95 12.38 -29.68
C ASN A 82 8.04 11.26 -30.20
N ASN A 83 6.85 11.69 -30.62
CA ASN A 83 5.83 10.82 -31.17
C ASN A 83 6.25 10.27 -32.54
N SER A 84 6.07 8.99 -32.80
CA SER A 84 6.27 8.36 -34.11
C SER A 84 5.34 7.14 -34.25
N LEU A 85 4.10 7.41 -34.65
CA LEU A 85 3.15 6.41 -35.10
C LEU A 85 3.62 5.76 -36.42
N PRO A 86 3.12 4.56 -36.72
CA PRO A 86 2.21 4.55 -37.88
C PRO A 86 0.89 3.78 -37.68
N THR A 87 -0.15 4.34 -38.33
CA THR A 87 -1.30 3.65 -38.94
C THR A 87 -2.57 3.32 -38.12
N ALA A 88 -3.57 4.16 -38.39
CA ALA A 88 -5.00 3.86 -38.59
C ALA A 88 -5.88 3.37 -37.42
N SER A 89 -6.56 4.34 -36.79
CA SER A 89 -7.97 4.25 -36.36
C SER A 89 -8.55 5.67 -36.30
N PRO A 90 -9.85 5.90 -36.61
CA PRO A 90 -10.43 7.25 -36.61
C PRO A 90 -10.51 7.81 -35.17
N PRO A 91 -10.30 9.13 -34.98
CA PRO A 91 -10.19 9.72 -33.65
C PRO A 91 -11.56 9.82 -32.95
N PRO A 92 -11.70 9.37 -31.69
CA PRO A 92 -12.81 9.82 -30.85
C PRO A 92 -12.64 11.32 -30.53
N VAL A 93 -13.75 12.05 -30.51
CA VAL A 93 -13.78 13.50 -30.26
C VAL A 93 -13.10 13.82 -28.93
N SER A 94 -11.97 14.52 -28.99
CA SER A 94 -11.25 14.95 -27.80
C SER A 94 -11.97 16.12 -27.14
N THR A 95 -12.69 15.86 -26.06
CA THR A 95 -12.97 16.90 -25.07
C THR A 95 -11.64 17.40 -24.51
N PRO A 96 -11.44 18.72 -24.37
CA PRO A 96 -10.19 19.24 -23.83
C PRO A 96 -10.00 18.77 -22.39
N VAL A 97 -8.99 17.93 -22.18
CA VAL A 97 -8.58 17.49 -20.84
C VAL A 97 -8.13 18.73 -20.07
N PRO A 98 -8.68 19.02 -18.86
CA PRO A 98 -8.21 20.15 -18.08
C PRO A 98 -6.72 19.96 -17.75
N PRO A 99 -5.90 21.03 -17.81
CA PRO A 99 -4.46 20.91 -17.59
C PRO A 99 -4.19 20.33 -16.19
N PRO A 100 -3.11 19.53 -16.04
CA PRO A 100 -2.77 18.94 -14.75
C PRO A 100 -2.60 20.03 -13.69
N VAL A 101 -3.31 19.88 -12.57
CA VAL A 101 -3.35 20.86 -11.47
C VAL A 101 -1.99 20.86 -10.78
N THR A 102 -1.05 21.62 -11.33
CA THR A 102 0.38 21.57 -10.95
C THR A 102 0.68 22.42 -9.70
N ALA A 103 -0.29 23.24 -9.27
CA ALA A 103 -0.20 24.03 -8.05
C ALA A 103 -0.67 23.22 -6.83
N SER A 104 0.27 22.63 -6.10
CA SER A 104 0.04 22.21 -4.70
C SER A 104 -0.41 23.43 -3.90
N GLN A 105 -1.71 23.49 -3.58
CA GLN A 105 -2.24 24.53 -2.70
C GLN A 105 -1.52 24.43 -1.33
N PRO A 106 -1.09 25.56 -0.74
CA PRO A 106 -0.50 25.51 0.60
C PRO A 106 -1.53 24.97 1.59
N ARG A 107 -1.07 24.13 2.53
CA ARG A 107 -1.93 23.62 3.60
C ARG A 107 -2.48 24.82 4.39
N PRO A 108 -3.82 24.94 4.60
CA PRO A 108 -4.40 26.02 5.38
C PRO A 108 -3.80 26.06 6.79
N SER A 109 -3.70 27.26 7.36
CA SER A 109 -3.00 27.46 8.63
C SER A 109 -3.75 26.81 9.78
N ALA A 110 -3.01 26.21 10.73
CA ALA A 110 -3.60 25.50 11.87
C ALA A 110 -4.37 26.43 12.86
N THR A 111 -4.32 27.74 12.65
CA THR A 111 -4.99 28.77 13.46
C THR A 111 -6.24 29.35 12.77
N GLU A 112 -6.58 28.91 11.56
CA GLU A 112 -7.80 29.36 10.87
C GLU A 112 -9.07 28.85 11.60
N PRO A 113 -10.07 29.70 11.83
CA PRO A 113 -11.30 29.30 12.50
C PRO A 113 -12.10 28.32 11.63
N VAL A 114 -12.46 27.17 12.21
CA VAL A 114 -13.18 26.11 11.49
C VAL A 114 -14.58 26.58 11.06
N LEU A 115 -14.77 26.77 9.76
CA LEU A 115 -16.08 27.05 9.18
C LEU A 115 -16.90 25.76 9.06
N LYS A 116 -18.13 25.76 9.57
CA LYS A 116 -19.09 24.67 9.33
C LYS A 116 -19.58 24.74 7.90
N LEU A 117 -19.14 23.80 7.06
CA LEU A 117 -19.65 23.63 5.71
C LEU A 117 -21.14 23.23 5.73
N ASN A 118 -21.90 23.72 4.76
CA ASN A 118 -23.29 23.31 4.52
C ASN A 118 -23.30 21.92 3.86
N VAL A 119 -23.47 20.87 4.68
CA VAL A 119 -23.57 19.50 4.18
C VAL A 119 -24.95 19.25 3.60
N GLU A 120 -25.10 19.42 2.29
CA GLU A 120 -26.28 18.98 1.55
C GLU A 120 -26.14 17.52 1.11
N ILE A 121 -27.09 16.68 1.54
CA ILE A 121 -27.11 15.26 1.19
C ILE A 121 -27.67 15.11 -0.24
N THR A 122 -26.86 14.55 -1.14
CA THR A 122 -27.28 14.30 -2.53
C THR A 122 -28.44 13.28 -2.61
N PRO A 123 -29.33 13.37 -3.62
CA PRO A 123 -30.46 12.45 -3.76
C PRO A 123 -30.05 10.96 -3.82
N SER A 124 -28.91 10.66 -4.45
CA SER A 124 -28.37 9.30 -4.49
C SER A 124 -28.00 8.77 -3.10
N LEU A 125 -27.39 9.59 -2.24
CA LEU A 125 -27.03 9.17 -0.88
C LEU A 125 -28.27 8.97 0.00
N LYS A 126 -29.29 9.84 -0.12
CA LYS A 126 -30.60 9.65 0.54
C LYS A 126 -31.20 8.30 0.17
N SER A 127 -31.30 8.02 -1.13
CA SER A 127 -31.85 6.77 -1.65
C SER A 127 -31.05 5.53 -1.20
N MET A 128 -29.74 5.64 -0.97
CA MET A 128 -28.93 4.56 -0.39
C MET A 128 -29.18 4.36 1.11
N LEU A 129 -29.36 5.43 1.89
CA LEU A 129 -29.70 5.34 3.31
C LEU A 129 -31.09 4.73 3.55
N ASP A 130 -32.08 5.12 2.74
CA ASP A 130 -33.44 4.55 2.80
C ASP A 130 -33.43 3.04 2.48
N LYS A 131 -32.65 2.62 1.47
CA LYS A 131 -32.44 1.21 1.11
C LYS A 131 -31.76 0.37 2.20
N MET A 132 -31.10 1.00 3.18
CA MET A 132 -30.43 0.34 4.30
C MET A 132 -31.25 0.35 5.59
N SER A 133 -32.39 1.05 5.63
CA SER A 133 -33.16 1.32 6.86
C SER A 133 -34.58 0.72 6.84
N VAL A 134 -34.71 -0.47 6.27
CA VAL A 134 -35.83 -1.42 6.41
C VAL A 134 -35.15 -2.79 6.47
N GLU A 135 -35.18 -3.59 7.54
CA GLU A 135 -36.24 -3.80 8.53
C GLU A 135 -35.72 -3.79 9.98
N LYS A 136 -36.60 -3.37 10.91
CA LYS A 136 -36.50 -3.80 12.31
C LYS A 136 -37.91 -3.97 12.87
N ASN A 137 -38.32 -5.20 13.14
CA ASN A 137 -39.26 -5.50 14.21
C ASN A 137 -38.95 -6.88 14.80
N THR A 138 -39.15 -6.98 16.10
CA THR A 138 -38.61 -8.03 16.98
C THR A 138 -39.62 -9.16 17.22
N SER A 139 -39.22 -10.41 17.02
CA SER A 139 -39.72 -11.54 17.84
C SER A 139 -38.86 -12.81 17.72
N ASP A 140 -38.58 -13.35 18.90
CA ASP A 140 -37.76 -14.48 19.33
C ASP A 140 -37.80 -15.84 18.57
N THR A 141 -36.60 -16.43 18.50
CA THR A 141 -36.19 -17.87 18.57
C THR A 141 -36.73 -18.96 17.63
N GLY A 142 -35.76 -19.74 17.09
CA GLY A 142 -35.96 -21.07 16.52
C GLY A 142 -34.68 -21.80 16.05
N GLY A 143 -33.68 -22.02 16.92
CA GLY A 143 -32.46 -22.78 16.54
C GLY A 143 -31.45 -23.06 17.67
N ASN A 144 -31.46 -24.30 18.20
CA ASN A 144 -30.50 -24.87 19.18
C ASN A 144 -29.06 -24.95 18.58
N ALA A 145 -27.93 -24.96 19.29
CA ALA A 145 -27.64 -25.39 20.66
C ALA A 145 -26.36 -24.77 21.27
N ALA A 146 -26.32 -24.63 22.60
CA ALA A 146 -25.14 -24.61 23.53
C ALA A 146 -23.82 -23.93 23.07
N ASN A 147 -23.16 -23.02 23.79
CA ASN A 147 -23.20 -22.52 25.18
C ASN A 147 -22.22 -21.32 25.27
N LYS A 148 -22.19 -20.43 26.28
CA LYS A 148 -22.86 -20.38 27.60
C LYS A 148 -23.01 -18.90 28.08
N ASP A 149 -23.51 -18.72 29.31
CA ASP A 149 -23.71 -17.51 30.13
C ASP A 149 -22.82 -16.27 29.87
N GLY A 150 -23.46 -15.10 29.74
CA GLY A 150 -22.78 -13.80 29.75
C GLY A 150 -23.69 -12.65 29.32
N GLU A 151 -24.57 -12.21 30.22
CA GLU A 151 -25.46 -11.05 30.04
C GLU A 151 -24.73 -9.84 29.40
N ALA A 152 -25.41 -9.18 28.45
CA ALA A 152 -24.94 -7.93 27.84
C ALA A 152 -25.07 -6.76 28.83
N ALA A 153 -24.37 -6.89 29.95
CA ALA A 153 -24.36 -5.91 31.02
C ALA A 153 -23.88 -4.57 30.48
N LEU A 154 -24.74 -3.57 30.60
CA LEU A 154 -24.41 -2.16 30.46
C LEU A 154 -23.10 -1.89 31.23
N ILE A 155 -22.01 -1.61 30.52
CA ILE A 155 -20.67 -1.55 31.15
C ILE A 155 -20.57 -0.28 31.99
N SER A 156 -20.93 -0.39 33.26
CA SER A 156 -20.82 0.67 34.25
C SER A 156 -19.38 1.21 34.33
N PRO A 157 -19.20 2.52 34.53
CA PRO A 157 -17.87 3.11 34.73
C PRO A 157 -17.19 2.47 35.94
N GLY A 158 -15.91 2.12 35.80
CA GLY A 158 -15.15 1.36 36.81
C GLY A 158 -14.93 -0.13 36.48
N THR A 159 -15.47 -0.63 35.37
CA THR A 159 -15.27 -2.04 34.97
C THR A 159 -13.87 -2.26 34.39
N SER A 160 -13.14 -3.24 34.93
CA SER A 160 -11.80 -3.64 34.46
C SER A 160 -11.86 -4.49 33.19
N CYS A 161 -10.88 -4.34 32.30
CA CYS A 161 -10.75 -5.13 31.08
C CYS A 161 -10.47 -6.62 31.38
N LYS A 162 -11.22 -7.53 30.73
CA LYS A 162 -11.07 -9.00 30.89
C LYS A 162 -9.95 -9.63 30.05
N ASN A 163 -9.18 -8.84 29.29
CA ASN A 163 -8.01 -9.32 28.55
C ASN A 163 -6.79 -9.39 29.50
N SER A 164 -6.12 -10.55 29.57
CA SER A 164 -5.04 -10.89 30.52
C SER A 164 -3.71 -10.13 30.35
N GLY A 165 -3.69 -9.04 29.57
CA GLY A 165 -2.60 -8.07 29.49
C GLY A 165 -3.02 -6.61 29.62
N CYS A 166 -4.32 -6.31 29.82
CA CYS A 166 -4.85 -4.95 29.78
C CYS A 166 -5.22 -4.46 31.19
N LYS A 167 -4.56 -3.39 31.67
CA LYS A 167 -4.85 -2.74 32.96
C LYS A 167 -5.85 -1.58 32.85
N ALA A 168 -6.53 -1.43 31.70
CA ALA A 168 -7.45 -0.32 31.47
C ALA A 168 -8.80 -0.54 32.17
N VAL A 169 -9.38 0.55 32.68
CA VAL A 169 -10.69 0.62 33.33
C VAL A 169 -11.57 1.57 32.52
N SER A 170 -12.84 1.20 32.29
CA SER A 170 -13.78 2.05 31.57
C SER A 170 -14.15 3.30 32.37
N ALA A 171 -13.86 4.49 31.83
CA ALA A 171 -14.22 5.77 32.45
C ALA A 171 -14.84 6.72 31.41
N TRP A 172 -16.10 7.09 31.60
CA TRP A 172 -16.73 8.19 30.87
C TRP A 172 -16.29 9.52 31.51
N ARG A 173 -15.18 10.10 31.03
CA ARG A 173 -14.88 11.51 31.30
C ARG A 173 -15.83 12.38 30.49
N CYS A 174 -16.97 12.72 31.09
CA CYS A 174 -17.86 13.75 30.58
C CYS A 174 -17.15 15.11 30.68
N ILE A 175 -16.63 15.61 29.56
CA ILE A 175 -16.16 17.00 29.45
C ILE A 175 -17.40 17.83 29.10
N MET A 176 -18.13 18.24 30.14
CA MET A 176 -18.91 19.47 30.09
C MET A 176 -17.95 20.66 30.21
N LEU A 177 -18.37 21.80 29.64
CA LEU A 177 -17.59 23.01 29.34
C LEU A 177 -16.65 23.49 30.46
#